data_AF-A0A7K4BBT5-F1
#
_entry.id   AF-A0A7K4BBT5-F1
#
_cell.length_a   1.000
_cell.length_b   1.000
_cell.length_c   1.000
_cell.angle_alpha   90.00
_cell.angle_beta   90.00
_cell.angle_gamma   90.00
#
_symmetry.space_group_name_H-M   'P 1'
#
loop_
_entity.id
_entity.type
_entity.pdbx_description
1 polymer ?
#
loop_
_entity_poly.entity_id
_entity_poly.type
_entity_poly.pdbx_seq_one_letter_code
_entity_poly.pdbx_strand_id
1 'polypeptide(L)'
;MGSSDYVPDIWYMIAGRIAPPFCCTNPPIPYRVFQMALHEVSRQEGDIDRAVSLLQDILKNVPPDWMVFEQAGQLLNVIGWRLQFHNEWFSPKKKVHSFKPGICGTHVAHAYALMQAAHDAEALTLAHRIIREGEANSDDLRMARLIRAAILICQGNIEEGESELNLICPPGI
;
A
#
# COMPACT_ATOMS: atom_id res chain seq x y z
N MET A 1 2.32 20.59 -6.71
CA MET A 1 2.89 19.49 -5.88
C MET A 1 3.43 18.44 -6.83
N GLY A 2 4.67 18.00 -6.64
CA GLY A 2 5.28 17.00 -7.54
C GLY A 2 4.71 15.61 -7.28
N SER A 3 4.89 14.68 -8.22
CA SER A 3 4.62 13.25 -8.06
C SER A 3 5.32 12.62 -6.84
N SER A 4 6.35 13.29 -6.30
CA SER A 4 7.21 12.80 -5.22
C SER A 4 6.58 12.75 -3.81
N ASP A 5 5.37 13.31 -3.64
CA ASP A 5 4.82 13.59 -2.30
C ASP A 5 3.89 12.49 -1.77
N TYR A 6 3.28 11.65 -2.62
CA TYR A 6 2.34 10.60 -2.16
C TYR A 6 3.00 9.24 -1.91
N VAL A 7 4.20 8.98 -2.46
CA VAL A 7 4.87 7.67 -2.35
C VAL A 7 5.07 7.23 -0.89
N PRO A 8 5.48 8.12 0.05
CA PRO A 8 5.49 7.76 1.46
C PRO A 8 4.09 7.40 1.97
N ASP A 9 3.06 8.19 1.64
CA ASP A 9 1.68 7.99 2.10
C ASP A 9 1.18 6.60 1.72
N ILE A 10 1.27 6.25 0.42
CA ILE A 10 0.77 4.96 -0.08
C ILE A 10 1.59 3.78 0.49
N TRP A 11 2.91 3.93 0.65
CA TRP A 11 3.72 2.87 1.26
C TRP A 11 3.25 2.55 2.68
N TYR A 12 3.05 3.55 3.54
CA TYR A 12 2.62 3.29 4.91
C TYR A 12 1.23 2.63 4.95
N MET A 13 0.35 2.99 4.03
CA MET A 13 -0.96 2.35 3.90
C MET A 13 -0.84 0.88 3.49
N ILE A 14 -0.04 0.59 2.47
CA ILE A 14 0.23 -0.77 1.99
C ILE A 14 0.93 -1.58 3.09
N ALA A 15 1.98 -1.05 3.71
CA ALA A 15 2.72 -1.72 4.78
C ALA A 15 1.83 -2.08 5.97
N GLY A 16 0.96 -1.15 6.40
CA GLY A 16 -0.01 -1.44 7.47
C GLY A 16 -0.96 -2.59 7.12
N ARG A 17 -1.36 -2.67 5.85
CA ARG A 17 -2.29 -3.69 5.34
C ARG A 17 -1.62 -5.05 5.21
N ILE A 18 -0.44 -5.11 4.59
CA ILE A 18 0.23 -6.39 4.28
C ILE A 18 1.01 -6.95 5.46
N ALA A 19 1.36 -6.10 6.45
CA ALA A 19 2.13 -6.47 7.62
C ALA A 19 1.50 -5.90 8.90
N PRO A 20 0.24 -6.27 9.22
CA PRO A 20 -0.39 -5.83 10.45
C PRO A 20 0.44 -6.32 11.65
N PRO A 21 0.48 -5.55 12.75
CA PRO A 21 1.28 -5.91 13.93
C PRO A 21 0.88 -7.28 14.47
N PHE A 22 1.85 -8.20 14.53
CA PHE A 22 1.63 -9.53 15.08
C PHE A 22 1.45 -9.46 16.60
N CYS A 23 0.42 -10.11 17.12
CA CYS A 23 0.20 -10.23 18.56
C CYS A 23 1.11 -11.27 19.24
N CYS A 24 1.87 -12.05 18.47
CA CYS A 24 2.65 -13.18 18.97
C CYS A 24 4.09 -12.78 19.32
N THR A 25 4.54 -13.15 20.52
CA THR A 25 5.92 -12.91 20.99
C THR A 25 6.98 -13.67 20.18
N ASN A 26 6.60 -14.80 19.55
CA ASN A 26 7.47 -15.61 18.69
C ASN A 26 6.73 -16.02 17.41
N PRO A 27 6.81 -15.23 16.31
CA PRO A 27 6.15 -15.57 15.06
C PRO A 27 6.76 -16.82 14.39
N PRO A 28 5.96 -17.63 13.67
CA PRO A 28 6.47 -18.76 12.88
C PRO A 28 7.54 -18.34 11.86
N ILE A 29 8.36 -19.31 11.40
CA ILE A 29 9.48 -19.05 10.47
C ILE A 29 9.06 -18.23 9.23
N PRO A 30 8.00 -18.59 8.48
CA PRO A 30 7.62 -17.83 7.30
C PRO A 30 7.33 -16.35 7.56
N TYR A 31 6.73 -16.03 8.71
CA TYR A 31 6.45 -14.66 9.10
C TYR A 31 7.72 -13.87 9.44
N ARG A 32 8.73 -14.52 10.03
CA ARG A 32 10.05 -13.90 10.24
C ARG A 32 10.76 -13.63 8.91
N VAL A 33 10.70 -14.59 7.98
CA VAL A 33 11.24 -14.43 6.62
C VAL A 33 10.52 -13.27 5.91
N PHE A 34 9.20 -13.18 6.04
CA PHE A 34 8.41 -12.08 5.48
C PHE A 34 8.82 -10.73 6.08
N GLN A 35 8.99 -10.64 7.40
CA GLN A 35 9.48 -9.43 8.06
C GLN A 35 10.86 -8.99 7.56
N MET A 36 11.76 -9.94 7.29
CA MET A 36 13.06 -9.64 6.69
C MET A 36 12.90 -9.07 5.28
N ALA A 37 12.05 -9.68 4.44
CA ALA A 37 11.78 -9.16 3.10
C ALA A 37 11.17 -7.75 3.14
N LEU A 38 10.18 -7.53 4.01
CA LEU A 38 9.55 -6.23 4.21
C LEU A 38 10.58 -5.18 4.65
N HIS A 39 11.52 -5.53 5.53
CA HIS A 39 12.58 -4.64 5.98
C HIS A 39 13.52 -4.23 4.84
N GLU A 40 13.89 -5.16 3.97
CA GLU A 40 14.67 -4.86 2.77
C GLU A 40 13.90 -3.93 1.82
N VAL A 41 12.60 -4.18 1.58
CA VAL A 41 11.79 -3.31 0.72
C VAL A 41 11.62 -1.92 1.31
N SER A 42 11.51 -1.79 2.63
CA SER A 42 11.19 -0.52 3.33
C SER A 42 12.29 0.54 3.25
N ARG A 43 13.51 0.20 2.83
CA ARG A 43 14.68 1.08 2.91
C ARG A 43 15.20 1.44 1.52
N GLN A 44 15.67 2.68 1.39
CA GLN A 44 16.32 3.15 0.16
C GLN A 44 17.55 2.29 -0.19
N GLU A 45 18.32 1.88 0.81
CA GLU A 45 19.53 1.04 0.67
C GLU A 45 19.23 -0.47 0.82
N GLY A 46 17.96 -0.86 0.91
CA GLY A 46 17.62 -2.26 1.09
C GLY A 46 17.81 -3.10 -0.18
N ASP A 47 18.10 -4.38 0.01
CA ASP A 47 18.43 -5.31 -1.06
C ASP A 47 17.14 -5.94 -1.63
N ILE A 48 16.71 -5.43 -2.80
CA ILE A 48 15.47 -5.88 -3.46
C ILE A 48 15.58 -7.29 -4.01
N ASP A 49 16.75 -7.68 -4.51
CA ASP A 49 16.96 -9.04 -5.02
C ASP A 49 16.88 -10.05 -3.87
N ARG A 50 17.45 -9.70 -2.71
CA ARG A 50 17.29 -10.48 -1.48
C ARG A 50 15.83 -10.53 -1.03
N ALA A 51 15.10 -9.41 -1.05
CA ALA A 51 13.68 -9.39 -0.69
C ALA A 51 12.87 -10.33 -1.58
N VAL A 52 13.08 -10.28 -2.90
CA VAL A 52 12.42 -11.16 -3.87
C VAL A 52 12.77 -12.63 -3.60
N SER A 53 14.04 -12.94 -3.32
CA SER A 53 14.49 -14.30 -2.99
C SER A 53 13.77 -14.85 -1.74
N LEU A 54 13.68 -14.05 -0.67
CA LEU A 54 12.97 -14.41 0.56
C LEU A 54 11.47 -14.65 0.32
N LEU A 55 10.83 -13.82 -0.50
CA LEU A 55 9.41 -13.95 -0.83
C LEU A 55 9.14 -15.19 -1.70
N GLN A 56 10.02 -15.48 -2.67
CA GLN A 56 9.94 -16.70 -3.46
C GLN A 56 10.12 -17.96 -2.62
N ASP A 57 10.96 -17.92 -1.58
CA ASP A 57 11.10 -19.03 -0.63
C ASP A 57 9.79 -19.29 0.13
N ILE A 58 9.11 -18.23 0.58
CA ILE A 58 7.77 -18.36 1.19
C ILE A 58 6.79 -19.03 0.21
N LEU A 59 6.69 -18.51 -1.02
CA LEU A 59 5.73 -19.01 -2.01
C LEU A 59 5.99 -20.46 -2.45
N LYS A 60 7.23 -20.94 -2.36
CA LYS A 60 7.58 -22.34 -2.69
C LYS A 60 7.25 -23.32 -1.58
N ASN A 61 7.34 -22.88 -0.32
CA ASN A 61 7.35 -23.78 0.84
C ASN A 61 6.12 -23.65 1.74
N VAL A 62 5.31 -22.60 1.56
CA VAL A 62 4.13 -22.34 2.40
C VAL A 62 2.85 -22.67 1.65
N PRO A 63 1.85 -23.30 2.32
CA PRO A 63 0.53 -23.52 1.73
C PRO A 63 -0.20 -22.23 1.31
N PRO A 64 -0.95 -22.23 0.18
CA PRO A 64 -1.67 -21.05 -0.28
C PRO A 64 -2.77 -20.51 0.65
N ASP A 65 -3.29 -21.35 1.55
CA ASP A 65 -4.31 -20.97 2.54
C ASP A 65 -3.73 -20.22 3.75
N TRP A 66 -2.40 -20.13 3.86
CA TRP A 66 -1.75 -19.34 4.90
C TRP A 66 -1.69 -17.88 4.48
N MET A 67 -2.09 -16.98 5.39
CA MET A 67 -2.08 -15.53 5.15
C MET A 67 -0.71 -15.00 4.66
N VAL A 68 0.41 -15.54 5.16
CA VAL A 68 1.76 -15.12 4.75
C VAL A 68 2.06 -15.41 3.28
N PHE A 69 1.41 -16.41 2.68
CA PHE A 69 1.51 -16.70 1.25
C PHE A 69 0.92 -15.54 0.45
N GLU A 70 -0.29 -15.10 0.81
CA GLU A 70 -0.96 -13.96 0.18
C GLU A 70 -0.15 -12.67 0.39
N GLN A 71 0.30 -12.40 1.62
CA GLN A 71 1.12 -11.24 1.95
C GLN A 71 2.42 -11.19 1.12
N ALA A 72 3.06 -12.34 0.90
CA ALA A 72 4.26 -12.42 0.08
C ALA A 72 3.97 -12.06 -1.39
N GLY A 73 2.86 -12.56 -1.95
CA GLY A 73 2.40 -12.19 -3.29
C GLY A 73 2.10 -10.69 -3.42
N GLN A 74 1.39 -10.11 -2.45
CA GLN A 74 1.09 -8.68 -2.43
C GLN A 74 2.38 -7.84 -2.36
N LEU A 75 3.36 -8.23 -1.55
CA LEU A 75 4.65 -7.51 -1.47
C LEU A 75 5.46 -7.62 -2.78
N LEU A 76 5.39 -8.75 -3.50
CA LEU A 76 5.99 -8.87 -4.84
C LEU A 76 5.34 -7.90 -5.84
N ASN A 77 4.01 -7.75 -5.82
CA ASN A 77 3.32 -6.78 -6.66
C ASN A 77 3.78 -5.34 -6.36
N VAL A 78 3.97 -5.00 -5.08
CA VAL A 78 4.48 -3.70 -4.65
C VAL A 78 5.92 -3.48 -5.09
N ILE A 79 6.77 -4.51 -5.05
CA ILE A 79 8.13 -4.45 -5.64
C ILE A 79 8.06 -4.20 -7.15
N GLY A 80 7.14 -4.87 -7.86
CA GLY A 80 6.92 -4.64 -9.29
C GLY A 80 6.54 -3.19 -9.57
N TRP A 81 5.55 -2.67 -8.84
CA TRP A 81 5.12 -1.27 -8.92
C TRP A 81 6.27 -0.29 -8.68
N ARG A 82 7.05 -0.52 -7.60
CA ARG A 82 8.26 0.26 -7.28
C ARG A 82 9.20 0.32 -8.47
N LEU A 83 9.59 -0.84 -9.00
CA LEU A 83 10.62 -0.92 -10.03
C LEU A 83 10.15 -0.28 -11.34
N GLN A 84 8.84 -0.31 -11.62
CA GLN A 84 8.26 0.23 -12.84
C GLN A 84 8.03 1.75 -12.79
N PHE A 85 7.54 2.29 -11.68
CA PHE A 85 7.08 3.68 -11.60
C PHE A 85 7.86 4.55 -10.61
N HIS A 86 8.39 3.96 -9.54
CA HIS A 86 8.97 4.69 -8.39
C HIS A 86 10.32 4.09 -7.98
N ASN A 87 11.24 4.00 -8.96
CA ASN A 87 12.56 3.40 -8.77
C ASN A 87 13.39 4.12 -7.69
N GLU A 88 13.24 5.44 -7.59
CA GLU A 88 13.70 6.28 -6.50
C GLU A 88 12.81 6.08 -5.26
N TRP A 89 13.04 4.97 -4.56
CA TRP A 89 12.25 4.60 -3.39
C TRP A 89 12.26 5.68 -2.32
N PHE A 90 11.13 5.86 -1.64
CA PHE A 90 10.97 6.97 -0.71
C PHE A 90 11.95 6.87 0.47
N SER A 91 12.54 8.01 0.84
CA SER A 91 13.38 8.10 2.02
C SER A 91 12.51 7.99 3.28
N PRO A 92 12.89 7.18 4.30
CA PRO A 92 12.20 7.16 5.59
C PRO A 92 12.16 8.53 6.29
N LYS A 93 13.02 9.47 5.86
CA LYS A 93 13.03 10.85 6.36
C LYS A 93 11.93 11.73 5.74
N LYS A 94 11.28 11.30 4.65
CA LYS A 94 10.14 12.01 4.09
C LYS A 94 8.95 11.90 5.05
N LYS A 95 8.31 13.02 5.33
CA LYS A 95 7.12 13.07 6.19
C LYS A 95 5.90 12.66 5.38
N VAL A 96 5.02 11.88 6.01
CA VAL A 96 3.66 11.61 5.53
C VAL A 96 2.88 12.91 5.53
N HIS A 97 2.02 13.09 4.54
CA HIS A 97 1.12 14.23 4.50
C HIS A 97 0.17 14.19 5.72
N SER A 98 0.05 15.32 6.42
CA SER A 98 -0.92 15.44 7.51
C SER A 98 -2.30 15.70 6.90
N PHE A 99 -3.10 14.66 6.77
CA PHE A 99 -4.47 14.78 6.25
C PHE A 99 -5.38 15.56 7.21
N LYS A 100 -6.14 16.49 6.67
CA LYS A 100 -7.21 17.22 7.35
C LYS A 100 -8.56 16.68 6.86
N PRO A 101 -9.31 15.97 7.70
CA PRO A 101 -10.58 15.39 7.28
C PRO A 101 -11.56 16.47 6.81
N GLY A 102 -12.22 16.22 5.69
CA GLY A 102 -13.30 17.05 5.18
C GLY A 102 -14.67 16.52 5.60
N ILE A 103 -15.68 16.82 4.80
CA ILE A 103 -17.09 16.43 5.04
C ILE A 103 -17.25 14.90 5.07
N CYS A 104 -16.40 14.17 4.34
CA CYS A 104 -16.44 12.72 4.25
C CYS A 104 -15.47 12.04 5.24
N GLY A 105 -14.86 12.74 6.18
CA GLY A 105 -13.79 12.21 7.03
C GLY A 105 -14.12 10.89 7.75
N THR A 106 -15.35 10.70 8.21
CA THR A 106 -15.79 9.43 8.85
C THR A 106 -15.87 8.27 7.85
N HIS A 107 -16.34 8.54 6.63
CA HIS A 107 -16.38 7.56 5.55
C HIS A 107 -14.97 7.19 5.09
N VAL A 108 -14.04 8.15 5.05
CA VAL A 108 -12.63 7.91 4.75
C VAL A 108 -12.01 6.99 5.79
N ALA A 109 -12.22 7.27 7.09
CA ALA A 109 -11.72 6.42 8.16
C ALA A 109 -12.27 4.98 8.06
N HIS A 110 -13.55 4.83 7.72
CA HIS A 110 -14.18 3.53 7.52
C HIS A 110 -13.60 2.79 6.30
N ALA A 111 -13.45 3.47 5.16
CA ALA A 111 -12.84 2.88 3.96
C ALA A 111 -11.40 2.44 4.23
N TYR A 112 -10.64 3.24 4.98
CA TYR A 112 -9.28 2.90 5.38
C TYR A 112 -9.24 1.67 6.29
N ALA A 113 -10.15 1.57 7.28
CA ALA A 113 -10.24 0.41 8.16
C ALA A 113 -10.59 -0.87 7.37
N LEU A 114 -11.54 -0.80 6.44
CA LEU A 114 -11.90 -1.91 5.55
C LEU A 114 -10.69 -2.36 4.70
N MET A 115 -9.95 -1.41 4.14
CA MET A 115 -8.73 -1.69 3.39
C MET A 115 -7.65 -2.36 4.25
N GLN A 116 -7.43 -1.89 5.48
CA GLN A 116 -6.47 -2.49 6.41
C GLN A 116 -6.87 -3.92 6.83
N ALA A 117 -8.18 -4.20 6.87
CA ALA A 117 -8.73 -5.52 7.14
C ALA A 117 -8.86 -6.42 5.89
N ALA A 118 -8.33 -5.99 4.74
CA ALA A 118 -8.43 -6.69 3.45
C ALA A 118 -9.87 -6.93 2.93
N HIS A 119 -10.85 -6.12 3.37
CA HIS A 119 -12.20 -6.08 2.83
C HIS A 119 -12.30 -5.18 1.58
N ASP A 120 -11.64 -5.62 0.50
CA ASP A 120 -11.36 -4.77 -0.67
C ASP A 120 -12.61 -4.25 -1.39
N ALA A 121 -13.58 -5.12 -1.62
CA ALA A 121 -14.78 -4.74 -2.36
C ALA A 121 -15.57 -3.61 -1.65
N GLU A 122 -15.67 -3.70 -0.33
CA GLU A 122 -16.36 -2.71 0.50
C GLU A 122 -15.54 -1.42 0.61
N ALA A 123 -14.22 -1.52 0.81
CA ALA A 123 -13.31 -0.38 0.81
C ALA A 123 -13.36 0.39 -0.53
N LEU A 124 -13.33 -0.33 -1.66
CA LEU A 124 -13.41 0.25 -3.01
C LEU A 124 -14.77 0.91 -3.27
N THR A 125 -15.87 0.28 -2.83
CA THR A 125 -17.22 0.84 -2.95
C THR A 125 -17.33 2.16 -2.19
N LEU A 126 -16.81 2.19 -0.96
CA LEU A 126 -16.85 3.39 -0.13
C LEU A 126 -15.91 4.50 -0.66
N ALA A 127 -14.70 4.13 -1.10
CA ALA A 127 -13.78 5.07 -1.75
C ALA A 127 -14.39 5.68 -3.02
N HIS A 128 -15.07 4.88 -3.85
CA HIS A 128 -15.78 5.38 -5.02
C HIS A 128 -16.87 6.41 -4.65
N ARG A 129 -17.64 6.12 -3.59
CA ARG A 129 -18.65 7.05 -3.09
C ARG A 129 -18.05 8.37 -2.62
N ILE A 130 -16.94 8.32 -1.86
CA ILE A 130 -16.22 9.52 -1.40
C ILE A 130 -15.72 10.36 -2.58
N ILE A 131 -15.17 9.73 -3.62
CA ILE A 131 -14.71 10.43 -4.82
C ILE A 131 -15.86 11.13 -5.56
N ARG A 132 -17.06 10.53 -5.55
CA ARG A 132 -18.25 11.09 -6.21
C ARG A 132 -18.90 12.23 -5.42
N GLU A 133 -18.92 12.12 -4.09
CA GLU A 133 -19.70 13.01 -3.20
C GLU A 133 -18.82 14.04 -2.47
N GLY A 134 -17.51 13.83 -2.42
CA GLY A 134 -16.58 14.66 -1.67
C GLY A 134 -16.25 15.98 -2.38
N GLU A 135 -15.75 16.93 -1.58
CA GLU A 135 -15.36 18.25 -2.08
C GLU A 135 -14.10 18.16 -2.95
N ALA A 136 -14.10 18.88 -4.08
CA ALA A 136 -12.94 18.94 -4.97
C ALA A 136 -11.69 19.43 -4.22
N ASN A 137 -10.55 18.79 -4.48
CA ASN A 137 -9.26 19.07 -3.82
C ASN A 137 -9.25 18.87 -2.30
N SER A 138 -10.25 18.20 -1.72
CA SER A 138 -10.20 17.80 -0.31
C SER A 138 -9.25 16.63 -0.09
N ASP A 139 -8.72 16.55 1.14
CA ASP A 139 -7.93 15.40 1.58
C ASP A 139 -8.77 14.11 1.60
N ASP A 140 -10.10 14.20 1.67
CA ASP A 140 -10.99 13.05 1.57
C ASP A 140 -10.86 12.37 0.19
N LEU A 141 -10.84 13.16 -0.89
CA LEU A 141 -10.62 12.66 -2.25
C LEU A 141 -9.23 12.07 -2.39
N ARG A 142 -8.20 12.76 -1.88
CA ARG A 142 -6.82 12.26 -1.88
C ARG A 142 -6.72 10.91 -1.19
N MET A 143 -7.29 10.78 0.01
CA MET A 143 -7.30 9.54 0.77
C MET A 143 -8.07 8.42 0.06
N ALA A 144 -9.23 8.72 -0.52
CA ALA A 144 -10.00 7.73 -1.28
C ALA A 144 -9.23 7.20 -2.50
N ARG A 145 -8.49 8.07 -3.20
CA ARG A 145 -7.60 7.68 -4.31
C ARG A 145 -6.43 6.83 -3.83
N LEU A 146 -5.79 7.19 -2.71
CA LEU A 146 -4.72 6.38 -2.10
C LEU A 146 -5.23 4.99 -1.69
N ILE A 147 -6.44 4.89 -1.13
CA ILE A 147 -7.06 3.60 -0.77
C ILE A 147 -7.25 2.73 -2.02
N ARG A 148 -7.82 3.29 -3.10
CA ARG A 148 -8.00 2.57 -4.37
C ARG A 148 -6.67 2.10 -4.93
N ALA A 149 -5.68 2.99 -5.00
CA ALA A 149 -4.36 2.69 -5.50
C ALA A 149 -3.69 1.55 -4.71
N ALA A 150 -3.71 1.62 -3.38
CA ALA A 150 -3.12 0.61 -2.52
C ALA A 150 -3.75 -0.78 -2.74
N ILE A 151 -5.08 -0.86 -2.86
CA ILE A 151 -5.79 -2.11 -3.14
C ILE A 151 -5.39 -2.66 -4.52
N LEU A 152 -5.45 -1.83 -5.56
CA LEU A 152 -5.15 -2.23 -6.94
C LEU A 152 -3.70 -2.74 -7.06
N ILE A 153 -2.73 -2.04 -6.47
CA ILE A 153 -1.33 -2.46 -6.44
C ILE A 153 -1.17 -3.78 -5.71
N CYS A 154 -1.78 -3.96 -4.53
CA CYS A 154 -1.71 -5.23 -3.80
C CYS A 154 -2.30 -6.40 -4.61
N GLN A 155 -3.36 -6.16 -5.38
CA GLN A 155 -4.00 -7.13 -6.27
C GLN A 155 -3.22 -7.41 -7.57
N GLY A 156 -2.16 -6.65 -7.84
CA GLY A 156 -1.36 -6.77 -9.07
C GLY A 156 -1.90 -5.97 -10.27
N ASN A 157 -2.94 -5.16 -10.08
CA ASN A 157 -3.46 -4.22 -11.08
C ASN A 157 -2.62 -2.93 -11.05
N ILE A 158 -1.33 -3.06 -11.36
CA ILE A 158 -0.31 -2.03 -11.11
C ILE A 158 -0.62 -0.75 -11.90
N GLU A 159 -0.92 -0.85 -13.20
CA GLU A 159 -1.17 0.32 -14.05
C GLU A 159 -2.42 1.09 -13.63
N GLU A 160 -3.49 0.39 -13.22
CA GLU A 160 -4.70 1.02 -12.70
C GLU A 160 -4.43 1.70 -11.35
N GLY A 161 -3.67 1.05 -10.48
CA GLY A 161 -3.24 1.63 -9.21
C GLY A 161 -2.42 2.91 -9.40
N GLU A 162 -1.47 2.91 -10.33
CA GLU A 162 -0.69 4.10 -10.68
C GLU A 162 -1.56 5.20 -11.31
N SER A 163 -2.54 4.82 -12.13
CA SER A 163 -3.49 5.76 -12.73
C SER A 163 -4.30 6.50 -11.67
N GLU A 164 -4.69 5.84 -10.58
CA GLU A 164 -5.34 6.49 -9.43
C GLU A 164 -4.44 7.53 -8.75
N LEU A 165 -3.13 7.26 -8.67
CA LEU A 165 -2.16 8.17 -8.06
C LEU A 165 -1.90 9.41 -8.92
N ASN A 166 -1.88 9.25 -10.24
CA ASN A 166 -1.76 10.37 -11.17
C ASN A 166 -2.94 11.35 -11.09
N LEU A 167 -4.10 10.91 -10.61
CA LEU A 167 -5.25 11.78 -10.36
C LEU A 167 -5.12 12.62 -9.07
N ILE A 168 -4.19 12.28 -8.18
CA ILE A 168 -3.92 13.06 -6.96
C ILE A 168 -3.04 14.28 -7.28
N CYS A 169 -2.10 14.13 -8.21
CA CYS A 169 -1.20 15.19 -8.67
C CYS A 169 -1.41 15.42 -10.18
N PRO A 170 -2.39 16.25 -10.59
CA PRO A 170 -2.58 16.52 -12.00
C PRO A 170 -1.28 17.12 -12.60
N PRO A 171 -0.86 16.68 -13.81
CA PRO A 171 0.33 17.21 -14.44
C PRO A 171 0.13 18.70 -14.79
N GLY A 172 0.95 19.57 -14.18
CA GLY A 172 1.18 20.93 -14.66
C GLY A 172 0.20 22.02 -14.22
N ILE A 173 0.17 22.34 -12.92
CA ILE A 173 -0.10 23.70 -12.43
C ILE A 173 1.10 24.15 -11.60
#